data_AF-A0A4R5YFN6-F1
#
_entry.id   AF-A0A4R5YFN6-F1
#
_cell.length_a   1.000
_cell.length_b   1.000
_cell.length_c   1.000
_cell.angle_alpha   90.00
_cell.angle_beta   90.00
_cell.angle_gamma   90.00
#
_symmetry.space_group_name_H-M   'P 1'
#
loop_
_entity.id
_entity.type
_entity.pdbx_description
1 polymer ?
#
loop_
_entity_poly.entity_id
_entity_poly.type
_entity_poly.pdbx_seq_one_letter_code
_entity_poly.pdbx_strand_id
1 'polypeptide(L)' 'MTTFKAAVATFKKSAKSWLQDEDSPAVAALEAAAVQLDKEMSPALLSAYGLTYRNLLKRKPGDTTEDGDELDDLFPDA' A
#
# COMPACT_ATOMS: atom_id res chain seq x y z
N MET A 1 14.32 11.99 10.18
CA MET A 1 14.28 10.96 9.13
C MET A 1 12.93 10.26 9.21
N THR A 2 12.08 10.43 8.21
CA THR A 2 10.83 9.66 8.09
C THR A 2 11.19 8.27 7.57
N THR A 3 10.93 7.23 8.36
CA THR A 3 11.15 5.83 7.99
C THR A 3 9.90 5.24 7.33
N PHE A 4 10.04 4.16 6.56
CA PHE A 4 8.90 3.45 5.99
C PHE A 4 7.97 2.96 7.10
N LYS A 5 8.52 2.47 8.22
CA LYS A 5 7.73 2.10 9.39
C LYS A 5 6.91 3.28 9.96
N ALA A 6 7.49 4.48 10.01
CA ALA A 6 6.77 5.68 10.46
C ALA A 6 5.66 6.09 9.47
N ALA A 7 5.88 5.89 8.17
CA ALA A 7 4.86 6.10 7.14
C ALA A 7 3.69 5.12 7.32
N VAL A 8 3.95 3.82 7.55
CA VAL A 8 2.88 2.84 7.81
C VAL A 8 2.12 3.15 9.09
N ALA A 9 2.80 3.59 10.16
CA ALA A 9 2.13 4.00 11.39
C ALA A 9 1.19 5.20 11.16
N THR A 10 1.61 6.15 10.32
CA THR A 10 0.78 7.31 9.94
C THR A 10 -0.40 6.88 9.07
N PHE A 11 -0.18 5.99 8.11
CA PHE A 11 -1.22 5.40 7.29
C PHE A 11 -2.27 4.69 8.15
N LYS A 12 -1.87 3.77 9.04
CA LYS A 12 -2.79 3.05 9.95
C LYS A 12 -3.62 4.00 10.81
N LYS A 13 -3.05 5.11 11.28
CA LYS A 13 -3.79 6.13 12.03
C LYS A 13 -4.84 6.84 11.17
N SER A 14 -4.46 7.23 9.95
CA SER A 14 -5.38 7.87 8.98
C SER A 14 -6.47 6.91 8.50
N ALA A 15 -6.11 5.64 8.35
CA ALA A 15 -6.94 4.59 7.79
C ALA A 15 -7.83 3.87 8.82
N LYS A 16 -7.67 4.20 10.11
CA LYS A 16 -8.38 3.56 11.23
C LYS A 16 -9.90 3.56 11.09
N SER A 17 -10.47 4.56 10.40
CA SER A 17 -11.92 4.69 10.22
C SER A 17 -12.52 3.76 9.16
N TRP A 18 -11.69 3.17 8.29
CA TRP A 18 -12.16 2.40 7.14
C TRP A 18 -11.43 1.07 6.91
N LEU A 19 -10.24 0.86 7.48
CA LEU A 19 -9.64 -0.46 7.53
C LEU A 19 -10.47 -1.39 8.41
N GLN A 20 -10.68 -2.60 7.93
CA GLN A 20 -11.42 -3.63 8.63
C GLN A 20 -10.49 -4.76 9.09
N ASP A 21 -10.99 -5.64 9.95
CA ASP A 21 -10.21 -6.76 10.47
C ASP A 21 -9.72 -7.70 9.34
N GLU A 22 -10.48 -7.78 8.24
CA GLU A 22 -10.12 -8.51 7.02
C GLU A 22 -8.86 -7.98 6.32
N ASP A 23 -8.49 -6.72 6.53
CA ASP A 23 -7.30 -6.11 5.93
C ASP A 23 -6.04 -6.36 6.78
N SER A 24 -6.18 -6.92 7.98
CA SER A 24 -5.07 -7.26 8.90
C SER A 24 -3.89 -7.99 8.25
N PRO A 25 -4.07 -9.04 7.41
CA PRO A 25 -2.94 -9.70 6.75
C PRO A 25 -2.19 -8.77 5.80
N ALA A 26 -2.89 -7.93 5.04
CA ALA A 26 -2.28 -6.98 4.11
C ALA A 26 -1.56 -5.84 4.86
N VAL A 27 -2.14 -5.36 5.97
CA VAL A 27 -1.50 -4.37 6.86
C VAL A 27 -0.23 -4.96 7.48
N ALA A 28 -0.26 -6.22 7.93
CA ALA A 28 0.92 -6.89 8.47
C ALA A 28 2.02 -7.08 7.42
N ALA A 29 1.66 -7.43 6.18
CA ALA A 29 2.60 -7.52 5.06
C ALA A 29 3.24 -6.15 4.73
N LEU A 30 2.45 -5.08 4.76
CA LEU A 30 2.93 -3.71 4.57
C LEU A 30 3.93 -3.31 5.66
N GLU A 31 3.64 -3.63 6.93
CA GLU A 31 4.54 -3.38 8.06
C GLU A 31 5.84 -4.18 7.95
N ALA A 32 5.78 -5.45 7.55
CA ALA A 32 6.96 -6.29 7.37
C ALA A 32 7.87 -5.75 6.26
N ALA A 33 7.29 -5.38 5.11
CA ALA A 33 8.03 -4.77 4.00
C ALA A 33 8.67 -3.43 4.42
N ALA A 34 7.96 -2.61 5.19
CA ALA A 34 8.46 -1.34 5.70
C ALA A 34 9.68 -1.52 6.64
N VAL A 35 9.59 -2.48 7.57
CA VAL A 35 10.70 -2.80 8.48
C VAL A 35 11.93 -3.28 7.72
N GLN A 36 11.74 -4.02 6.64
CA GLN A 36 12.86 -4.49 5.83
C GLN A 36 13.46 -3.36 4.99
N LEU A 37 12.63 -2.49 4.38
CA LEU A 37 13.07 -1.31 3.64
C LEU A 37 13.86 -0.32 4.49
N ASP A 38 13.48 -0.17 5.77
CA ASP A 38 14.21 0.67 6.72
C ASP A 38 15.61 0.14 7.05
N LYS A 39 15.86 -1.16 6.86
CA LYS A 39 17.18 -1.79 7.06
C LYS A 39 17.98 -1.82 5.76
N GLU A 40 17.34 -2.24 4.68
CA GLU A 40 17.95 -2.42 3.38
C GLU A 40 16.94 -2.03 2.30
N MET A 41 17.25 -0.94 1.60
CA MET A 41 16.41 -0.44 0.54
C MET A 41 16.61 -1.32 -0.71
N SER A 42 15.56 -2.02 -1.11
CA SER A 42 15.56 -2.89 -2.28
C SER A 42 14.41 -2.53 -3.22
N PRO A 43 14.64 -2.48 -4.54
CA PRO A 43 13.58 -2.18 -5.51
C PRO A 43 12.43 -3.20 -5.44
N ALA A 44 12.71 -4.48 -5.19
CA ALA A 44 11.69 -5.50 -5.05
C ALA A 44 10.80 -5.25 -3.82
N LEU A 45 11.41 -4.89 -2.69
CA LEU A 45 10.68 -4.56 -1.46
C LEU A 45 9.88 -3.27 -1.62
N LEU A 46 10.41 -2.28 -2.33
CA LEU A 46 9.72 -1.02 -2.60
C LEU A 46 8.48 -1.24 -3.47
N SER A 47 8.59 -2.09 -4.48
CA SER A 47 7.44 -2.50 -5.32
C SER A 47 6.39 -3.25 -4.50
N ALA A 48 6.79 -4.22 -3.67
CA ALA A 48 5.88 -4.97 -2.81
C ALA A 48 5.16 -4.06 -1.79
N TYR A 49 5.91 -3.14 -1.17
CA TYR A 49 5.38 -2.12 -0.26
C TYR A 49 4.35 -1.23 -0.98
N GLY A 50 4.71 -0.67 -2.14
CA GLY A 50 3.83 0.23 -2.90
C GLY A 50 2.58 -0.45 -3.43
N LEU A 51 2.66 -1.71 -3.87
CA LEU A 51 1.50 -2.48 -4.30
C LEU A 51 0.54 -2.75 -3.14
N THR A 52 1.06 -3.21 -2.00
CA THR A 52 0.27 -3.50 -0.81
C THR A 52 -0.41 -2.23 -0.29
N TYR A 53 0.32 -1.11 -0.26
CA TYR A 53 -0.20 0.19 0.15
C TYR A 53 -1.36 0.66 -0.74
N ARG A 54 -1.21 0.55 -2.06
CA ARG A 54 -2.26 0.92 -3.04
C ARG A 54 -3.49 0.01 -2.91
N ASN A 55 -3.31 -1.29 -2.75
CA ASN A 55 -4.42 -2.22 -2.54
C ASN A 55 -5.20 -1.90 -1.27
N LEU A 56 -4.53 -1.52 -0.19
CA LEU A 56 -5.19 -1.07 1.04
C LEU A 56 -5.89 0.28 0.83
N LEU A 57 -5.30 1.21 0.08
CA LEU A 57 -5.95 2.49 -0.22
C LEU A 57 -7.26 2.35 -1.00
N LYS A 58 -7.38 1.34 -1.87
CA LYS A 58 -8.65 1.05 -2.59
C LYS A 58 -9.83 0.73 -1.64
N ARG A 59 -9.57 0.44 -0.36
CA ARG A 59 -10.62 0.24 0.66
C ARG A 59 -11.20 1.55 1.21
N LYS A 60 -10.54 2.68 0.95
CA LYS A 60 -10.95 3.97 1.49
C LYS A 60 -12.31 4.38 0.87
N PRO A 61 -13.34 4.64 1.69
CA PRO A 61 -14.64 5.06 1.20
C PRO A 61 -14.56 6.45 0.59
N GLY A 62 -15.16 6.64 -0.58
CA GLY A 62 -15.11 7.89 -1.34
C GLY A 62 -13.82 8.09 -2.16
N ASP A 63 -12.91 7.12 -2.13
CA ASP A 63 -11.86 6.98 -3.13
C ASP A 63 -12.49 6.33 -4.37
N THR A 64 -13.30 7.09 -5.12
CA THR A 64 -13.65 6.81 -6.52
C THR A 64 -12.45 7.10 -7.43
N THR A 65 -11.27 6.78 -6.94
CA THR A 65 -10.06 6.68 -7.74
C THR A 65 -10.10 5.27 -8.30
N GLU A 66 -11.08 5.05 -9.18
CA GLU A 66 -10.86 4.27 -10.40
C GLU A 66 -9.80 5.01 -11.25
N ASP A 67 -8.66 5.39 -10.66
CA ASP A 67 -7.46 5.51 -11.46
C ASP A 67 -7.16 4.08 -11.81
N GLY A 68 -7.52 3.78 -13.05
CA GLY A 68 -7.33 2.50 -13.67
C GLY A 68 -5.96 1.96 -13.34
N ASP A 69 -5.84 0.65 -13.48
CA ASP A 69 -4.64 0.12 -14.08
C ASP A 69 -4.21 1.06 -15.24
N GLU A 70 -3.26 1.97 -15.00
CA GLU A 70 -2.45 2.62 -16.05
C GLU A 70 -1.62 1.56 -16.83
N LEU A 71 -1.83 0.26 -16.52
CA LEU A 71 -1.40 -0.90 -17.30
C LEU A 71 -2.48 -1.46 -18.23
N ASP A 72 -3.76 -1.16 -18.02
CA ASP A 72 -4.88 -1.61 -18.86
C ASP A 72 -5.03 -0.69 -20.10
N ASP A 73 -4.77 0.61 -19.93
CA ASP A 73 -4.71 1.59 -21.05
C ASP A 73 -3.43 1.43 -21.92
N LEU A 74 -2.43 0.66 -21.46
CA LEU A 74 -1.22 0.38 -22.25
C LEU A 74 -1.39 -0.82 -23.21
N PHE A 75 -2.45 -1.62 -23.03
CA PHE A 75 -2.78 -2.75 -23.90
C PHE A 75 -4.30 -2.80 -24.23
N PRO A 76 -4.87 -1.76 -24.85
CA PRO A 76 -6.23 -1.85 -25.38
C PRO A 76 -6.18 -2.74 -26.63
N ASP A 77 -6.60 -3.99 -26.45
CA ASP A 77 -6.98 -4.95 -27.49
C ASP A 77 -5.81 -5.59 -28.29
N ALA A 78 -5.80 -6.93 -28.28
CA ALA A 78 -5.12 -7.78 -29.25
C ALA A 78 -6.15 -8.33 -30.25
#